data_AF-A0A164U141-F1
#
_entry.id   AF-A0A164U141-F1
#
_cell.length_a   1.000
_cell.length_b   1.000
_cell.length_c   1.000
_cell.angle_alpha   90.00
_cell.angle_beta   90.00
_cell.angle_gamma   90.00
#
_symmetry.space_group_name_H-M   'P 1'
#
loop_
_entity.id
_entity.type
_entity.pdbx_description
1 polymer ?
#
loop_
_entity_poly.entity_id
_entity_poly.type
_entity_poly.pdbx_seq_one_letter_code
_entity_poly.pdbx_strand_id
1 'polypeptide(L)'
;AQQCASADLISGRKCVESIQAYILMALYPTPARRWSQDRSWMYLGCAIRLASEINLHDLPSTIVIRETTTPHMSTDRTQQEAHTRELLNRTRTCLICYNLDQSFGMQLCRPLSVRDDWVGPLLEKYIEALGDGWWCETPFGLKYDMHICAYNALLRVIVRF
;
A
#
# COMPACT_ATOMS: atom_id res chain seq x y z
N ALA A 1 5.69 -9.32 13.54
CA ALA A 1 4.78 -8.18 13.31
C ALA A 1 4.63 -7.31 14.55
N GLN A 2 4.01 -7.80 15.64
CA GLN A 2 3.72 -6.98 16.82
C GLN A 2 4.95 -6.35 17.50
N GLN A 3 6.05 -7.09 17.64
CA GLN A 3 7.30 -6.55 18.22
C GLN A 3 7.89 -5.40 17.38
N CYS A 4 7.90 -5.55 16.05
CA CYS A 4 8.38 -4.52 15.13
C CYS A 4 7.51 -3.26 15.21
N ALA A 5 6.18 -3.41 15.11
CA ALA A 5 5.25 -2.29 15.21
C ALA A 5 5.38 -1.53 16.55
N SER A 6 5.54 -2.25 17.67
CA SER A 6 5.76 -1.63 18.97
C SER A 6 7.12 -0.93 19.09
N ALA A 7 8.20 -1.54 18.56
CA ALA A 7 9.53 -0.94 18.56
C ALA A 7 9.60 0.31 17.69
N ASP A 8 8.89 0.35 16.58
CA ASP A 8 8.80 1.53 15.69
C ASP A 8 8.05 2.67 16.36
N LEU A 9 6.95 2.36 17.06
CA LEU A 9 6.22 3.36 17.86
C LEU A 9 7.10 4.00 18.94
N ILE A 10 7.94 3.20 19.62
CA ILE A 10 8.84 3.69 20.69
C ILE A 10 10.04 4.45 20.09
N SER A 11 10.58 3.96 18.98
CA SER A 11 11.76 4.57 18.34
C SER A 11 11.43 5.78 17.47
N GLY A 12 10.15 6.05 17.20
CA GLY A 12 9.69 7.14 16.34
C GLY A 12 10.03 6.95 14.86
N ARG A 13 10.56 5.79 14.47
CA ARG A 13 10.87 5.47 13.07
C ARG A 13 9.57 5.12 12.35
N LYS A 14 9.33 5.80 11.24
CA LYS A 14 8.16 5.58 10.38
C LYS A 14 8.66 5.00 9.08
N CYS A 15 8.43 3.70 8.87
CA CYS A 15 8.82 3.02 7.64
C CYS A 15 7.67 2.15 7.11
N VAL A 16 7.87 1.63 5.90
CA VAL A 16 6.86 0.85 5.17
C VAL A 16 6.60 -0.47 5.89
N GLU A 17 7.63 -1.06 6.48
CA GLU A 17 7.55 -2.32 7.23
C GLU A 17 6.68 -2.19 8.47
N SER A 18 6.67 -1.03 9.14
CA SER A 18 5.76 -0.77 10.27
C SER A 18 4.31 -0.83 9.79
N ILE A 19 4.01 -0.19 8.66
CA ILE A 19 2.67 -0.16 8.06
C ILE A 19 2.25 -1.59 7.68
N GLN A 20 3.13 -2.34 7.02
CA GLN A 20 2.90 -3.74 6.67
C GLN A 20 2.66 -4.61 7.90
N ALA A 21 3.39 -4.39 8.99
CA ALA A 21 3.17 -5.10 10.24
C ALA A 21 1.77 -4.81 10.83
N TYR A 22 1.30 -3.55 10.77
CA TYR A 22 -0.06 -3.20 11.18
C TYR A 22 -1.13 -3.82 10.28
N ILE A 23 -0.91 -3.84 8.96
CA ILE A 23 -1.79 -4.52 7.99
C ILE A 23 -1.92 -6.01 8.35
N LEU A 24 -0.79 -6.68 8.62
CA LEU A 24 -0.80 -8.10 9.00
C LEU A 24 -1.57 -8.35 10.30
N MET A 25 -1.43 -7.47 11.30
CA MET A 25 -2.20 -7.57 12.54
C MET A 25 -3.69 -7.31 12.33
N ALA A 26 -4.07 -6.49 11.35
CA ALA A 26 -5.46 -6.24 11.00
C ALA A 26 -6.11 -7.43 10.28
N LEU A 27 -5.39 -8.04 9.33
CA LEU A 27 -5.87 -9.15 8.51
C LEU A 27 -5.83 -10.51 9.24
N TYR A 28 -4.80 -10.71 10.05
CA TYR A 28 -4.54 -11.97 10.75
C TYR A 28 -4.41 -11.71 12.26
N PRO A 29 -5.47 -11.16 12.90
CA PRO A 29 -5.45 -10.96 14.34
C PRO A 29 -5.40 -12.31 15.05
N THR A 30 -4.81 -12.34 16.24
CA THR A 30 -4.98 -13.48 17.14
C THR A 30 -6.49 -13.64 17.44
N PRO A 31 -7.07 -14.84 17.28
CA PRO A 31 -8.50 -15.04 17.47
C PRO A 31 -8.97 -14.52 18.83
N ALA A 32 -9.86 -13.52 18.80
CA ALA A 32 -10.41 -12.95 20.01
C ALA A 32 -11.49 -13.87 20.60
N ARG A 33 -11.54 -14.00 21.93
CA ARG A 33 -12.60 -14.77 22.61
C ARG A 33 -13.97 -14.08 22.56
N ARG A 34 -13.98 -12.77 22.32
CA ARG A 34 -15.19 -11.93 22.25
C ARG A 34 -15.00 -10.90 21.13
N TRP A 35 -16.08 -10.59 20.42
CA TRP A 35 -16.10 -9.54 19.39
C TRP A 35 -15.63 -8.18 19.91
N SER A 36 -15.94 -7.85 21.16
CA SER A 36 -15.51 -6.59 21.79
C SER A 36 -13.99 -6.48 22.00
N GLN A 37 -13.26 -7.59 21.89
CA GLN A 37 -11.81 -7.63 22.03
C GLN A 37 -11.10 -7.58 20.67
N ASP A 38 -11.86 -7.61 19.57
CA ASP A 38 -11.29 -7.46 18.23
C ASP A 38 -10.72 -6.05 18.05
N ARG A 39 -9.46 -6.00 17.62
CA ARG A 39 -8.68 -4.77 17.43
C ARG A 39 -8.24 -4.61 15.97
N SER A 40 -8.70 -5.46 15.07
CA SER A 40 -8.32 -5.41 13.65
C SER A 40 -8.55 -4.04 13.03
N TRP A 41 -9.70 -3.43 13.30
CA TRP A 41 -10.01 -2.09 12.83
C TRP A 41 -9.04 -1.02 13.38
N MET A 42 -8.67 -1.13 14.66
CA MET A 42 -7.72 -0.20 15.27
C MET A 42 -6.32 -0.33 14.64
N TYR A 43 -5.86 -1.56 14.38
CA TYR A 43 -4.58 -1.77 13.69
C TYR A 43 -4.59 -1.23 12.26
N LEU A 44 -5.70 -1.40 11.54
CA LEU A 44 -5.87 -0.81 10.21
C LEU A 44 -5.79 0.72 10.25
N GLY A 45 -6.49 1.36 11.20
CA GLY A 45 -6.41 2.81 11.40
C GLY A 45 -4.99 3.31 11.69
N CYS A 46 -4.21 2.56 12.49
CA CYS A 46 -2.80 2.85 12.72
C CYS A 46 -1.97 2.76 11.43
N ALA A 47 -2.18 1.71 10.62
CA ALA A 47 -1.50 1.55 9.33
C ALA A 47 -1.74 2.75 8.41
N ILE A 48 -3.01 3.15 8.27
CA ILE A 48 -3.43 4.25 7.40
C ILE A 48 -2.87 5.59 7.89
N ARG A 49 -2.91 5.83 9.20
CA ARG A 49 -2.32 7.05 9.79
C ARG A 49 -0.84 7.13 9.50
N LEU A 50 -0.09 6.06 9.76
CA LEU A 50 1.35 6.01 9.47
C LEU A 50 1.64 6.18 7.98
N ALA A 51 0.85 5.55 7.10
CA ALA A 51 0.96 5.71 5.65
C ALA A 51 0.74 7.16 5.21
N SER A 52 -0.18 7.87 5.85
CA SER A 52 -0.44 9.29 5.61
C SER A 52 0.70 10.17 6.12
N GLU A 53 1.26 9.86 7.29
CA GLU A 53 2.36 10.62 7.89
C GLU A 53 3.66 10.56 7.08
N ILE A 54 3.92 9.45 6.37
CA ILE A 54 5.08 9.31 5.48
C ILE A 54 4.77 9.70 4.02
N ASN A 55 3.57 10.24 3.76
CA ASN A 55 3.06 10.56 2.43
C ASN A 55 3.25 9.41 1.43
N LEU A 56 2.89 8.17 1.85
CA LEU A 56 3.13 6.97 1.05
C LEU A 56 2.46 7.02 -0.33
N HIS A 57 1.35 7.75 -0.43
CA HIS A 57 0.54 7.95 -1.63
C HIS A 57 1.16 8.98 -2.60
N ASP A 58 2.01 9.89 -2.12
CA ASP A 58 2.62 10.93 -2.95
C ASP A 58 4.00 10.49 -3.48
N LEU A 59 3.97 9.53 -4.39
CA LEU A 59 5.18 9.07 -5.04
C LEU A 59 5.55 10.02 -6.21
N PRO A 60 6.79 10.54 -6.30
CA PRO A 60 7.18 11.46 -7.36
C PRO A 60 7.07 10.81 -8.75
N SER A 61 6.38 11.49 -9.68
CA SER A 61 6.16 10.97 -11.05
C SER A 61 7.46 10.68 -11.79
N THR A 62 8.49 11.50 -11.57
CA THR A 62 9.82 11.35 -12.17
C THR A 62 10.53 10.05 -11.75
N ILE A 63 10.29 9.57 -10.52
CA ILE A 63 10.89 8.34 -9.99
C ILE A 63 10.26 7.13 -10.67
N VAL A 64 8.92 7.12 -10.78
CA VAL A 64 8.19 6.05 -11.47
C VAL A 64 8.65 5.93 -12.92
N ILE A 65 8.65 7.03 -13.68
CA ILE A 65 8.94 7.03 -15.12
C ILE A 65 10.39 6.62 -15.44
N ARG A 66 11.38 7.13 -14.69
CA ARG A 66 12.80 6.88 -15.01
C ARG A 66 13.23 5.46 -14.69
N GLU A 67 12.66 4.85 -13.66
CA GLU A 67 13.16 3.58 -13.14
C GLU A 67 12.46 2.37 -13.76
N THR A 68 11.18 2.49 -14.12
CA THR A 68 10.47 1.42 -14.83
C THR A 68 10.79 1.38 -16.32
N THR A 69 11.18 2.52 -16.93
CA THR A 69 11.30 2.63 -18.40
C THR A 69 12.76 2.67 -18.89
N THR A 70 13.73 3.05 -18.06
CA THR A 70 15.13 3.18 -18.48
C THR A 70 16.12 2.40 -17.60
N PRO A 71 16.71 1.29 -18.08
CA PRO A 71 17.89 0.70 -17.45
C PRO A 71 19.10 1.61 -17.70
N HIS A 72 19.51 2.41 -16.72
CA HIS A 72 20.65 3.30 -16.87
C HIS A 72 21.95 2.48 -16.75
N MET A 73 22.67 2.34 -17.87
CA MET A 73 23.81 1.42 -18.06
C MET A 73 25.07 1.75 -17.22
N SER A 74 25.03 2.70 -16.29
CA SER A 74 26.20 3.26 -15.61
C SER A 74 26.12 3.34 -14.07
N THR A 75 25.03 2.90 -13.46
CA THR A 75 24.87 2.81 -12.00
C THR A 75 24.80 1.34 -11.60
N ASP A 76 25.34 0.96 -10.44
CA ASP A 76 25.37 -0.42 -9.94
C ASP A 76 23.97 -1.06 -10.07
N ARG A 77 23.82 -1.99 -11.01
CA ARG A 77 22.54 -2.62 -11.39
C ARG A 77 21.81 -3.20 -10.18
N THR A 78 22.55 -3.64 -9.18
CA THR A 78 22.02 -4.16 -7.91
C THR A 78 21.29 -3.09 -7.11
N GLN A 79 21.81 -1.86 -7.09
CA GLN A 79 21.21 -0.73 -6.40
C GLN A 79 19.94 -0.25 -7.11
N GLN A 80 19.97 -0.19 -8.45
CA GLN A 80 18.78 0.15 -9.24
C GLN A 80 17.67 -0.89 -8.99
N GLU A 81 17.99 -2.18 -9.05
CA GLU A 81 17.04 -3.26 -8.81
C GLU A 81 16.44 -3.22 -7.39
N ALA A 82 17.28 -3.01 -6.37
CA ALA A 82 16.81 -2.88 -4.99
C ALA A 82 15.86 -1.68 -4.82
N HIS A 83 16.18 -0.55 -5.46
CA HIS A 83 15.38 0.65 -5.38
C HIS A 83 14.02 0.50 -6.09
N THR A 84 13.99 -0.08 -7.30
CA THR A 84 12.74 -0.36 -8.01
C THR A 84 11.83 -1.31 -7.22
N ARG A 85 12.41 -2.33 -6.55
CA ARG A 85 11.62 -3.21 -5.67
C ARG A 85 11.02 -2.48 -4.49
N GLU A 86 11.76 -1.55 -3.89
CA GLU A 86 11.26 -0.72 -2.80
C GLU A 86 10.08 0.16 -3.27
N LEU A 87 10.18 0.75 -4.46
CA LEU A 87 9.11 1.53 -5.07
C LEU A 87 7.81 0.73 -5.23
N LEU A 88 7.94 -0.50 -5.75
CA LEU A 88 6.81 -1.40 -5.92
C LEU A 88 6.24 -1.84 -4.56
N ASN A 89 7.08 -2.09 -3.56
CA ASN A 89 6.63 -2.42 -2.21
C ASN A 89 5.82 -1.29 -1.58
N ARG A 90 6.25 -0.03 -1.75
CA ARG A 90 5.51 1.15 -1.31
C ARG A 90 4.16 1.24 -2.00
N THR A 91 4.14 1.05 -3.31
CA THR A 91 2.93 1.08 -4.14
C THR A 91 1.93 0.01 -3.69
N ARG A 92 2.38 -1.24 -3.53
CA ARG A 92 1.57 -2.35 -3.00
C ARG A 92 1.00 -2.01 -1.62
N THR A 93 1.83 -1.50 -0.73
CA THR A 93 1.42 -1.14 0.64
C THR A 93 0.34 -0.06 0.62
N CYS A 94 0.49 0.96 -0.23
CA CYS A 94 -0.50 2.02 -0.41
C CYS A 94 -1.85 1.47 -0.91
N LEU A 95 -1.82 0.64 -1.98
CA LEU A 95 -3.03 0.03 -2.54
C LEU A 95 -3.71 -0.90 -1.55
N ILE A 96 -2.96 -1.70 -0.78
CA ILE A 96 -3.51 -2.57 0.25
C ILE A 96 -4.17 -1.73 1.36
N CYS A 97 -3.54 -0.65 1.83
CA CYS A 97 -4.16 0.25 2.82
C CYS A 97 -5.51 0.77 2.34
N TYR A 98 -5.61 1.25 1.09
CA TYR A 98 -6.85 1.73 0.52
C TYR A 98 -7.90 0.60 0.42
N ASN A 99 -7.50 -0.53 -0.15
CA ASN A 99 -8.40 -1.66 -0.37
C ASN A 99 -8.99 -2.18 0.95
N LEU A 100 -8.18 -2.23 2.00
CA LEU A 100 -8.62 -2.63 3.33
C LEU A 100 -9.52 -1.59 3.99
N ASP A 101 -9.22 -0.29 3.89
CA ASP A 101 -10.09 0.74 4.48
C ASP A 101 -11.51 0.69 3.90
N GLN A 102 -11.61 0.55 2.57
CA GLN A 102 -12.90 0.42 1.88
C GLN A 102 -13.63 -0.87 2.27
N SER A 103 -12.95 -2.01 2.20
CA SER A 103 -13.59 -3.31 2.45
C SER A 103 -13.91 -3.57 3.93
N PHE A 104 -12.98 -3.29 4.85
CA PHE A 104 -13.23 -3.43 6.28
C PHE A 104 -14.21 -2.36 6.77
N GLY A 105 -14.18 -1.15 6.20
CA GLY A 105 -15.14 -0.09 6.53
C GLY A 105 -16.56 -0.55 6.24
N MET A 106 -16.78 -1.13 5.05
CA MET A 106 -18.06 -1.73 4.68
C MET A 106 -18.43 -2.93 5.58
N GLN A 107 -17.51 -3.86 5.79
CA GLN A 107 -17.79 -5.10 6.55
C GLN A 107 -18.10 -4.84 8.02
N LEU A 108 -17.41 -3.89 8.64
CA LEU A 108 -17.55 -3.58 10.07
C LEU A 108 -18.49 -2.41 10.33
N CYS A 109 -19.12 -1.86 9.29
CA CYS A 109 -19.95 -0.65 9.36
C CYS A 109 -19.21 0.50 10.06
N ARG A 110 -17.93 0.68 9.71
CA ARG A 110 -17.07 1.75 10.24
C ARG A 110 -16.89 2.83 9.19
N PRO A 111 -16.73 4.11 9.60
CA PRO A 111 -16.44 5.17 8.66
C PRO A 111 -15.08 4.95 7.99
N LEU A 112 -14.98 5.30 6.72
CA LEU A 112 -13.73 5.24 5.96
C LEU A 112 -12.73 6.23 6.54
N SER A 113 -11.48 5.80 6.69
CA SER A 113 -10.37 6.64 7.15
C SER A 113 -9.77 7.46 6.01
N VAL A 114 -9.92 6.97 4.78
CA VAL A 114 -9.29 7.47 3.56
C VAL A 114 -10.36 7.88 2.54
N ARG A 115 -10.10 8.97 1.83
CA ARG A 115 -10.95 9.46 0.73
C ARG A 115 -10.67 8.72 -0.58
N ASP A 116 -11.62 8.76 -1.51
CA ASP A 116 -11.52 8.08 -2.81
C ASP A 116 -10.35 8.56 -3.68
N ASP A 117 -9.91 9.80 -3.48
CA ASP A 117 -8.82 10.44 -4.20
C ASP A 117 -7.43 10.08 -3.65
N TRP A 118 -7.33 9.28 -2.58
CA TRP A 118 -6.02 9.01 -1.96
C TRP A 118 -5.06 8.23 -2.87
N VAL A 119 -5.56 7.21 -3.57
CA VAL A 119 -4.77 6.39 -4.50
C VAL A 119 -4.91 6.82 -5.96
N GLY A 120 -5.88 7.68 -6.28
CA GLY A 120 -6.15 8.14 -7.64
C GLY A 120 -4.91 8.71 -8.34
N PRO A 121 -4.24 9.72 -7.76
CA PRO A 121 -3.05 10.33 -8.35
C PRO A 121 -1.89 9.34 -8.54
N LEU A 122 -1.74 8.37 -7.63
CA LEU A 122 -0.72 7.34 -7.76
C LEU A 122 -1.00 6.45 -8.98
N LEU A 123 -2.23 5.98 -9.13
CA LEU A 123 -2.65 5.15 -10.26
C LEU A 123 -2.53 5.88 -11.59
N GLU A 124 -2.96 7.14 -11.66
CA GLU A 124 -2.84 7.99 -12.85
C GLU A 124 -1.37 8.10 -13.29
N LYS A 125 -0.45 8.35 -12.36
CA LYS A 125 1.01 8.39 -12.66
C LYS A 125 1.52 7.07 -13.25
N TYR A 126 1.06 5.92 -12.74
CA TYR A 126 1.46 4.61 -13.27
C TYR A 126 0.87 4.33 -14.65
N ILE A 127 -0.41 4.67 -14.87
CA ILE A 127 -1.09 4.52 -16.15
C ILE A 127 -0.46 5.43 -17.21
N GLU A 128 -0.12 6.68 -16.87
CA GLU A 128 0.59 7.59 -17.76
C GLU A 128 1.98 7.07 -18.17
N ALA A 129 2.70 6.42 -17.23
CA ALA A 129 4.05 5.95 -17.46
C ALA A 129 4.13 4.60 -18.22
N LEU A 130 3.19 3.70 -17.96
CA LEU A 130 3.26 2.28 -18.38
C LEU A 130 1.98 1.80 -19.10
N GLY A 131 1.01 2.68 -19.31
CA GLY A 131 -0.27 2.35 -19.94
C GLY A 131 -1.22 1.54 -19.05
N ASP A 132 -2.30 1.06 -19.67
CA ASP A 132 -3.34 0.29 -18.97
C ASP A 132 -2.82 -1.03 -18.39
N GLY A 133 -1.69 -1.55 -18.89
CA GLY A 133 -1.05 -2.77 -18.41
C GLY A 133 -0.07 -2.57 -17.25
N TRP A 134 -0.02 -1.37 -16.64
CA TRP A 134 1.07 -0.96 -15.74
C TRP A 134 1.41 -1.98 -14.64
N TRP A 135 0.41 -2.66 -14.06
CA TRP A 135 0.63 -3.64 -13.00
C TRP A 135 1.36 -4.91 -13.47
N CYS A 136 1.24 -5.28 -14.75
CA CYS A 136 1.92 -6.45 -15.35
C CYS A 136 3.24 -6.08 -16.01
N GLU A 137 3.39 -4.83 -16.45
CA GLU A 137 4.52 -4.38 -17.26
C GLU A 137 5.65 -3.76 -16.43
N THR A 138 5.47 -3.63 -15.11
CA THR A 138 6.53 -3.15 -14.21
C THR A 138 7.70 -4.13 -14.10
N PRO A 139 8.96 -3.68 -14.31
CA PRO A 139 10.14 -4.47 -13.99
C PRO A 139 10.14 -4.88 -12.52
N PHE A 140 10.43 -6.16 -12.24
CA PHE A 140 10.43 -6.74 -10.88
C PHE A 140 9.05 -6.75 -10.19
N GLY A 141 7.96 -6.61 -10.95
CA GLY A 141 6.60 -6.87 -10.51
C GLY A 141 6.39 -8.31 -10.01
N LEU A 142 5.46 -8.50 -9.08
CA LEU A 142 5.03 -9.82 -8.64
C LEU A 142 3.83 -10.26 -9.47
N LYS A 143 3.75 -11.55 -9.81
CA LYS A 143 2.58 -12.11 -10.52
C LYS A 143 1.25 -11.82 -9.80
N TYR A 144 1.28 -11.65 -8.48
CA TYR A 144 0.10 -11.41 -7.65
C TYR A 144 -0.36 -9.94 -7.61
N ASP A 145 0.41 -9.00 -8.17
CA ASP A 145 0.05 -7.57 -8.19
C ASP A 145 -1.27 -7.32 -8.93
N MET A 146 -1.59 -8.16 -9.91
CA MET A 146 -2.87 -8.17 -10.61
C MET A 146 -4.06 -8.26 -9.62
N HIS A 147 -3.97 -9.08 -8.57
CA HIS A 147 -5.08 -9.23 -7.62
C HIS A 147 -5.31 -7.95 -6.81
N ILE A 148 -4.23 -7.29 -6.39
CA ILE A 148 -4.29 -6.04 -5.63
C ILE A 148 -4.90 -4.93 -6.50
N CYS A 149 -4.46 -4.83 -7.75
CA CYS A 149 -4.90 -3.81 -8.70
C CYS A 149 -6.35 -4.05 -9.16
N ALA A 150 -6.70 -5.29 -9.49
CA ALA A 150 -8.07 -5.64 -9.87
C ALA A 150 -9.06 -5.38 -8.71
N TYR A 151 -8.67 -5.72 -7.47
CA TYR A 151 -9.50 -5.45 -6.31
C TYR A 151 -9.65 -3.95 -6.05
N ASN A 152 -8.58 -3.17 -6.24
CA ASN A 152 -8.64 -1.72 -6.15
C ASN A 152 -9.59 -1.11 -7.18
N ALA A 153 -9.49 -1.53 -8.44
CA ALA A 153 -10.39 -1.09 -9.50
C ALA A 153 -11.86 -1.41 -9.18
N LEU A 154 -12.14 -2.61 -8.67
CA LEU A 154 -13.47 -3.00 -8.23
C LEU A 154 -14.00 -2.08 -7.11
N LEU A 155 -13.22 -1.86 -6.05
CA LEU A 155 -13.64 -1.02 -4.93
C LEU A 155 -13.91 0.42 -5.36
N ARG A 156 -13.08 1.01 -6.23
CA ARG A 156 -13.29 2.36 -6.76
C ARG A 156 -14.57 2.48 -7.61
N VAL A 157 -15.03 1.40 -8.23
CA VAL A 157 -16.31 1.36 -8.93
C VAL A 157 -17.46 1.26 -7.92
N ILE A 158 -17.34 0.39 -6.90
CA ILE A 158 -18.37 0.19 -5.88
C ILE A 158 -18.67 1.48 -5.11
N VAL A 159 -17.66 2.26 -4.74
CA VAL A 159 -17.85 3.49 -3.95
C VAL A 159 -18.62 4.59 -4.72
N ARG A 160 -18.73 4.47 -6.05
CA ARG A 160 -19.51 5.42 -6.87
C ARG A 160 -21.02 5.15 -6.89
N PHE A 161 -21.48 4.04 -6.31
CA PHE A 161 -22.88 3.65 -6.22
C PHE A 161 -23.42 3.82 -4.79
#